data_AF-A0A1F8BBV6-F1
#
_entry.id   AF-A0A1F8BBV6-F1
#
_cell.length_a   1.000
_cell.length_b   1.000
_cell.length_c   1.000
_cell.angle_alpha   90.00
_cell.angle_beta   90.00
_cell.angle_gamma   90.00
#
_symmetry.space_group_name_H-M   'P 1'
#
loop_
_entity.id
_entity.type
_entity.pdbx_description
1 polymer ?
#
loop_
_entity_poly.entity_id
_entity_poly.type
_entity_poly.pdbx_seq_one_letter_code
_entity_poly.pdbx_strand_id
1 'polypeptide(L)'
;MALNKDMKLWEMKRFLHEELKEQILLEIAPILHVGIPQGGYFGVTRQILCLVEFLGTLYCGYDKKRDGKDIAQTWKAEKFIKEVMGKDFDKNYEANGELMYTMYRHGLVHLYQPKTLKLKDGTELRWMAYKGGRDEHEEEIAGLKFTNVRHLGKVKHPKEDGIYYLAISIICLYYDLITAVDLYWRLLEQDEDLQKKWISVANVISEPESVK
;
A
#
# COMPACT_ATOMS: atom_id res chain seq x y z
N MET A 1 -18.08 -11.19 1.30
CA MET A 1 -18.23 -11.76 -0.05
C MET A 1 -16.87 -12.02 -0.67
N ALA A 2 -16.55 -13.30 -0.92
CA ALA A 2 -15.34 -13.68 -1.65
C ALA A 2 -15.40 -13.28 -3.14
N LEU A 3 -14.24 -13.24 -3.80
CA LEU A 3 -14.16 -13.15 -5.26
C LEU A 3 -14.83 -14.38 -5.89
N ASN A 4 -15.58 -14.14 -6.97
CA ASN A 4 -16.25 -15.18 -7.74
C ASN A 4 -15.80 -15.12 -9.21
N LYS A 5 -16.05 -16.20 -9.95
CA LYS A 5 -15.79 -16.22 -11.40
C LYS A 5 -16.74 -15.27 -12.13
N ASP A 6 -16.22 -14.63 -13.17
CA ASP A 6 -16.95 -13.81 -14.15
C ASP A 6 -17.81 -12.71 -13.50
N MET A 7 -17.28 -12.10 -12.44
CA MET A 7 -17.94 -11.00 -11.72
C MET A 7 -18.38 -9.90 -12.69
N LYS A 8 -19.65 -9.53 -12.57
CA LYS A 8 -20.23 -8.36 -13.24
C LYS A 8 -19.76 -7.08 -12.55
N LEU A 9 -19.85 -5.96 -13.27
CA LEU A 9 -19.44 -4.65 -12.75
C LEU A 9 -20.07 -4.31 -11.38
N TRP A 10 -21.37 -4.61 -11.18
CA TRP A 10 -22.03 -4.39 -9.89
C TRP A 10 -21.51 -5.30 -8.77
N GLU A 11 -21.03 -6.50 -9.08
CA GLU A 11 -20.39 -7.40 -8.11
C GLU A 11 -19.01 -6.89 -7.71
N MET A 12 -18.25 -6.33 -8.67
CA MET A 12 -16.98 -5.65 -8.39
C MET A 12 -17.18 -4.46 -7.46
N LYS A 13 -18.22 -3.64 -7.70
CA LYS A 13 -18.62 -2.54 -6.82
C LYS A 13 -18.85 -3.02 -5.40
N ARG A 14 -19.71 -4.04 -5.29
CA ARG A 14 -20.11 -4.60 -4.01
C ARG A 14 -18.90 -5.13 -3.25
N PHE A 15 -18.01 -5.84 -3.94
CA PHE A 15 -16.76 -6.31 -3.35
C PHE A 15 -15.89 -5.15 -2.83
N LEU A 16 -15.66 -4.10 -3.63
CA LEU A 16 -14.83 -2.98 -3.19
C LEU A 16 -15.44 -2.21 -2.02
N HIS A 17 -16.73 -1.90 -2.07
CA HIS A 17 -17.37 -0.99 -1.11
C HIS A 17 -17.98 -1.68 0.11
N GLU A 18 -18.62 -2.83 -0.08
CA GLU A 18 -19.34 -3.54 0.99
C GLU A 18 -18.48 -4.64 1.62
N GLU A 19 -17.49 -5.20 0.92
CA GLU A 19 -16.56 -6.15 1.53
C GLU A 19 -15.25 -5.49 1.94
N LEU A 20 -14.45 -5.06 0.98
CA LEU A 20 -13.07 -4.67 1.22
C LEU A 20 -12.98 -3.41 2.07
N LYS A 21 -13.77 -2.38 1.75
CA LYS A 21 -13.77 -1.14 2.52
C LYS A 21 -14.33 -1.35 3.92
N GLU A 22 -15.37 -2.16 4.08
CA GLU A 22 -15.90 -2.53 5.40
C GLU A 22 -14.86 -3.32 6.22
N GLN A 23 -14.15 -4.27 5.60
CA GLN A 23 -13.04 -4.99 6.22
C GLN A 23 -11.93 -4.03 6.69
N ILE A 24 -11.52 -3.07 5.85
CA ILE A 24 -10.53 -2.05 6.24
C ILE A 24 -11.00 -1.28 7.48
N LEU A 25 -12.27 -0.87 7.52
CA LEU A 25 -12.84 -0.14 8.66
C LEU A 25 -12.90 -1.00 9.92
N LEU A 26 -13.26 -2.27 9.81
CA LEU A 26 -13.44 -3.17 10.96
C LEU A 26 -12.13 -3.77 11.47
N GLU A 27 -11.13 -3.99 10.61
CA GLU A 27 -9.89 -4.67 10.99
C GLU A 27 -8.72 -3.71 11.21
N ILE A 28 -8.61 -2.65 10.40
CA ILE A 28 -7.45 -1.73 10.44
C ILE A 28 -7.74 -0.54 11.35
N ALA A 29 -8.94 0.04 11.30
CA ALA A 29 -9.26 1.22 12.11
C ALA A 29 -9.08 0.98 13.63
N PRO A 30 -9.48 -0.18 14.20
CA PRO A 30 -9.28 -0.43 15.63
C PRO A 30 -7.81 -0.48 16.03
N ILE A 31 -6.91 -0.99 15.17
CA ILE A 31 -5.48 -1.08 15.49
C ILE A 31 -4.70 0.19 15.13
N LEU A 32 -5.32 1.14 14.42
CA LEU A 32 -4.72 2.44 14.12
C LEU A 32 -4.50 3.26 15.40
N HIS A 33 -5.37 3.07 16.40
CA HIS A 33 -5.38 3.82 17.67
C HIS A 33 -5.16 5.33 17.46
N VAL A 34 -6.04 5.98 16.68
CA VAL A 34 -5.95 7.43 16.43
C VAL A 34 -5.99 8.18 17.76
N GLY A 35 -5.07 9.12 17.97
CA GLY A 35 -4.92 9.87 19.23
C GLY A 35 -4.13 9.15 20.32
N ILE A 36 -3.71 7.89 20.11
CA ILE A 36 -2.81 7.17 21.03
C ILE A 36 -1.42 7.05 20.39
N PRO A 37 -0.36 7.58 21.03
CA PRO A 37 1.00 7.51 20.49
C PRO A 37 1.57 6.10 20.37
N GLN A 38 1.04 5.11 21.09
CA GLN A 38 1.59 3.75 21.11
C GLN A 38 0.76 2.77 20.26
N GLY A 39 1.46 1.78 19.69
CA GLY A 39 0.86 0.65 18.97
C GLY A 39 0.38 0.97 17.55
N GLY A 40 0.09 -0.08 16.78
CA GLY A 40 -0.50 0.03 15.44
C GLY A 40 0.47 0.24 14.29
N TYR A 41 1.64 0.86 14.51
CA TYR A 41 2.60 1.24 13.46
C TYR A 41 2.86 0.16 12.40
N PHE A 42 3.28 -1.02 12.84
CA PHE A 42 3.61 -2.11 11.92
C PHE A 42 2.39 -2.93 11.50
N GLY A 43 1.45 -3.16 12.42
CA GLY A 43 0.23 -3.94 12.13
C GLY A 43 -0.61 -3.29 11.03
N VAL A 44 -0.82 -1.97 11.12
CA VAL A 44 -1.54 -1.18 10.13
C VAL A 44 -0.83 -1.21 8.78
N THR A 45 0.47 -0.89 8.77
CA THR A 45 1.27 -0.87 7.53
C THR A 45 1.23 -2.22 6.82
N ARG A 46 1.36 -3.33 7.56
CA ARG A 46 1.33 -4.68 6.99
C ARG A 46 -0.01 -5.00 6.36
N GLN A 47 -1.11 -4.75 7.07
CA GLN A 47 -2.44 -5.02 6.52
C GLN A 47 -2.70 -4.19 5.26
N ILE A 48 -2.39 -2.88 5.30
CA ILE A 48 -2.58 -2.00 4.15
C ILE A 48 -1.75 -2.48 2.96
N LEU A 49 -0.45 -2.75 3.13
CA LEU A 49 0.40 -3.10 1.99
C LEU A 49 0.12 -4.51 1.44
N CYS A 50 -0.44 -5.42 2.24
CA CYS A 50 -1.03 -6.66 1.73
C CYS A 50 -2.24 -6.40 0.84
N LEU A 51 -3.16 -5.52 1.26
CA LEU A 51 -4.32 -5.14 0.45
C LEU A 51 -3.92 -4.42 -0.84
N VAL A 52 -2.87 -3.59 -0.79
CA VAL A 52 -2.29 -2.93 -1.97
C VAL A 52 -1.72 -3.93 -2.98
N GLU A 53 -1.07 -5.00 -2.52
CA GLU A 53 -0.59 -6.06 -3.43
C GLU A 53 -1.74 -6.81 -4.11
N PHE A 54 -2.80 -7.09 -3.36
CA PHE A 54 -4.02 -7.68 -3.89
C PHE A 54 -4.73 -6.77 -4.90
N LEU A 55 -4.95 -5.49 -4.55
CA LEU A 55 -5.57 -4.50 -5.42
C LEU A 55 -4.73 -4.24 -6.67
N GLY A 56 -3.42 -4.15 -6.55
CA GLY A 56 -2.52 -4.01 -7.69
C GLY A 56 -2.57 -5.23 -8.61
N THR A 57 -2.73 -6.43 -8.04
CA THR A 57 -2.92 -7.65 -8.82
C THR A 57 -4.19 -7.58 -9.67
N LEU A 58 -5.33 -7.20 -9.07
CA LEU A 58 -6.59 -6.98 -9.78
C LEU A 58 -6.44 -5.90 -10.87
N TYR A 59 -5.83 -4.76 -10.52
CA TYR A 59 -5.66 -3.59 -11.40
C TYR A 59 -4.83 -3.90 -12.65
N CYS A 60 -3.75 -4.67 -12.49
CA CYS A 60 -2.88 -5.05 -13.61
C CYS A 60 -3.39 -6.26 -14.39
N GLY A 61 -4.29 -7.06 -13.82
CA GLY A 61 -4.80 -8.28 -14.42
C GLY A 61 -3.80 -9.44 -14.41
N TYR A 62 -4.18 -10.54 -15.06
CA TYR A 62 -3.37 -11.74 -15.19
C TYR A 62 -3.20 -12.12 -16.66
N ASP A 63 -1.95 -12.40 -17.07
CA ASP A 63 -1.64 -12.93 -18.40
C ASP A 63 -1.53 -14.46 -18.32
N LYS A 64 -2.46 -15.15 -19.00
CA LYS A 64 -2.55 -16.62 -19.09
C LYS A 64 -1.32 -17.28 -19.70
N LYS A 65 -0.39 -16.52 -20.31
CA LYS A 65 0.88 -17.05 -20.82
C LYS A 65 1.90 -17.38 -19.73
N ARG A 66 1.65 -16.99 -18.48
CA ARG A 66 2.48 -17.34 -17.31
C ARG A 66 1.82 -18.44 -16.50
N ASP A 67 2.60 -19.17 -15.70
CA ASP A 67 2.06 -20.16 -14.78
C ASP A 67 1.20 -19.44 -13.71
N GLY A 68 0.12 -20.08 -13.24
CA GLY A 68 -0.84 -19.48 -12.28
C GLY A 68 -0.21 -18.96 -11.00
N LYS A 69 1.01 -19.45 -10.70
CA LYS A 69 1.85 -19.08 -9.57
C LYS A 69 2.43 -17.65 -9.64
N ASP A 70 2.39 -17.00 -10.81
CA ASP A 70 2.96 -15.64 -11.03
C ASP A 70 1.90 -14.52 -10.98
N ILE A 71 0.73 -14.77 -10.38
CA ILE A 71 -0.36 -13.79 -10.35
C ILE A 71 0.00 -12.53 -9.56
N ALA A 72 0.69 -12.67 -8.42
CA ALA A 72 1.13 -11.56 -7.59
C ALA A 72 2.60 -11.20 -7.87
N GLN A 73 2.85 -9.99 -8.38
CA GLN A 73 4.19 -9.51 -8.70
C GLN A 73 4.40 -8.10 -8.13
N THR A 74 5.61 -7.82 -7.64
CA THR A 74 5.98 -6.55 -6.98
C THR A 74 5.56 -5.33 -7.78
N TRP A 75 5.85 -5.33 -9.09
CA TRP A 75 5.59 -4.19 -9.96
C TRP A 75 4.09 -3.86 -10.07
N LYS A 76 3.19 -4.81 -9.81
CA LYS A 76 1.74 -4.57 -9.85
C LYS A 76 1.30 -3.72 -8.66
N ALA A 77 1.82 -4.02 -7.47
CA ALA A 77 1.60 -3.21 -6.28
C ALA A 77 2.21 -1.81 -6.46
N GLU A 78 3.45 -1.72 -6.94
CA GLU A 78 4.12 -0.44 -7.23
C GLU A 78 3.34 0.41 -8.23
N LYS A 79 2.80 -0.22 -9.29
CA LYS A 79 1.96 0.46 -10.27
C LYS A 79 0.68 0.99 -9.65
N PHE A 80 -0.01 0.20 -8.83
CA PHE A 80 -1.22 0.65 -8.13
C PHE A 80 -0.95 1.80 -7.15
N ILE A 81 0.16 1.74 -6.42
CA ILE A 81 0.61 2.81 -5.52
C ILE A 81 0.80 4.12 -6.29
N LYS A 82 1.47 4.08 -7.45
CA LYS A 82 1.76 5.27 -8.26
C LYS A 82 0.53 5.79 -9.00
N GLU A 83 -0.26 4.92 -9.60
CA GLU A 83 -1.36 5.29 -10.50
C GLU A 83 -2.71 5.47 -9.80
N VAL A 84 -2.86 4.96 -8.58
CA VAL A 84 -4.12 5.00 -7.84
C VAL A 84 -3.95 5.63 -6.46
N MET A 85 -3.07 5.12 -5.59
CA MET A 85 -3.00 5.61 -4.20
C MET A 85 -2.56 7.06 -4.06
N GLY A 86 -1.67 7.57 -4.92
CA GLY A 86 -1.23 8.96 -4.86
C GLY A 86 -1.96 9.90 -5.81
N LYS A 87 -2.83 9.36 -6.66
CA LYS A 87 -3.32 10.05 -7.84
C LYS A 87 -4.15 11.26 -7.43
N ASP A 88 -3.77 12.41 -7.97
CA ASP A 88 -4.42 13.72 -7.80
C ASP A 88 -4.31 14.38 -6.41
N PHE A 89 -3.66 13.76 -5.41
CA PHE A 89 -3.56 14.37 -4.06
C PHE A 89 -2.22 14.22 -3.32
N ASP A 90 -1.32 13.31 -3.70
CA ASP A 90 0.02 13.25 -3.10
C ASP A 90 1.08 12.73 -4.06
N LYS A 91 1.84 13.66 -4.65
CA LYS A 91 2.96 13.39 -5.56
C LYS A 91 4.09 12.57 -4.94
N ASN A 92 4.16 12.45 -3.61
CA ASN A 92 5.21 11.66 -2.96
C ASN A 92 5.03 10.16 -3.20
N TYR A 93 3.83 9.68 -3.53
CA TYR A 93 3.63 8.31 -3.98
C TYR A 93 4.33 8.03 -5.32
N GLU A 94 4.27 8.96 -6.26
CA GLU A 94 4.99 8.85 -7.53
C GLU A 94 6.51 8.81 -7.30
N ALA A 95 7.01 9.73 -6.46
CA ALA A 95 8.44 9.87 -6.20
C ALA A 95 9.02 8.74 -5.33
N ASN A 96 8.30 8.29 -4.31
CA ASN A 96 8.83 7.44 -3.24
C ASN A 96 8.00 6.18 -2.95
N GLY A 97 6.87 5.95 -3.64
CA GLY A 97 6.00 4.79 -3.40
C GLY A 97 6.69 3.44 -3.65
N GLU A 98 7.57 3.38 -4.65
CA GLU A 98 8.40 2.20 -4.91
C GLU A 98 9.40 1.92 -3.78
N LEU A 99 10.01 2.99 -3.24
CA LEU A 99 10.91 2.87 -2.08
C LEU A 99 10.14 2.35 -0.86
N MET A 100 8.95 2.91 -0.58
CA MET A 100 8.07 2.45 0.49
C MET A 100 7.79 0.95 0.35
N TYR A 101 7.32 0.53 -0.84
CA TYR A 101 6.94 -0.86 -1.06
C TYR A 101 8.13 -1.81 -1.02
N THR A 102 9.29 -1.41 -1.56
CA THR A 102 10.54 -2.18 -1.50
C THR A 102 11.02 -2.38 -0.05
N MET A 103 11.01 -1.32 0.76
CA MET A 103 11.37 -1.38 2.19
C MET A 103 10.43 -2.31 2.96
N TYR A 104 9.13 -2.26 2.64
CA TYR A 104 8.12 -3.15 3.21
C TYR A 104 8.37 -4.62 2.82
N ARG A 105 8.32 -4.93 1.53
CA ARG A 105 8.31 -6.31 1.01
C ARG A 105 9.54 -7.11 1.43
N HIS A 106 10.72 -6.49 1.39
CA HIS A 106 11.98 -7.16 1.69
C HIS A 106 12.39 -7.12 3.17
N GLY A 107 11.69 -6.34 4.00
CA GLY A 107 11.96 -6.29 5.44
C GLY A 107 10.91 -7.03 6.25
N LEU A 108 9.64 -6.69 6.07
CA LEU A 108 8.59 -7.00 7.05
C LEU A 108 8.06 -8.43 7.01
N VAL A 109 8.22 -9.13 5.90
CA VAL A 109 7.84 -10.55 5.81
C VAL A 109 8.80 -11.43 6.64
N HIS A 110 10.04 -10.98 6.88
CA HIS A 110 11.08 -11.81 7.49
C HIS A 110 11.74 -11.22 8.76
N LEU A 111 11.71 -9.90 8.98
CA LEU A 111 12.56 -9.24 9.98
C LEU A 111 11.78 -8.42 11.03
N TYR A 112 10.44 -8.45 11.03
CA TYR A 112 9.56 -7.64 11.91
C TYR A 112 9.72 -6.11 11.76
N GLN A 113 10.74 -5.64 11.05
CA GLN A 113 11.01 -4.24 10.70
C GLN A 113 11.21 -4.08 9.18
N PRO A 114 10.86 -2.92 8.61
CA PRO A 114 11.16 -2.60 7.21
C PRO A 114 12.66 -2.62 6.94
N LYS A 115 13.03 -2.96 5.71
CA LYS A 115 14.43 -3.05 5.30
C LYS A 115 15.00 -1.64 5.13
N THR A 116 16.20 -1.42 5.65
CA THR A 116 17.03 -0.26 5.33
C THR A 116 17.60 -0.40 3.92
N LEU A 117 17.49 0.65 3.10
CA LEU A 117 18.04 0.68 1.74
C LEU A 117 19.33 1.52 1.71
N LYS A 118 20.30 1.07 0.91
CA LYS A 118 21.44 1.91 0.51
C LYS A 118 21.16 2.43 -0.91
N LEU A 119 21.07 3.73 -1.06
CA LEU A 119 20.87 4.41 -2.33
C LEU A 119 22.18 4.50 -3.12
N LYS A 120 22.09 4.81 -4.41
CA LYS A 120 23.24 4.82 -5.33
C LYS A 120 24.31 5.87 -4.95
N ASP A 121 23.90 6.95 -4.33
CA ASP A 121 24.75 8.04 -3.83
C ASP A 121 25.44 7.70 -2.48
N GLY A 122 25.24 6.50 -1.96
CA GLY A 122 25.76 6.07 -0.66
C GLY A 122 24.85 6.45 0.52
N THR A 123 23.75 7.17 0.28
CA THR A 123 22.77 7.54 1.31
C THR A 123 22.07 6.30 1.85
N GLU A 124 21.93 6.22 3.17
CA GLU A 124 21.12 5.19 3.83
C GLU A 124 19.70 5.71 4.06
N LEU A 125 18.70 4.96 3.58
CA LEU A 125 17.28 5.26 3.74
C LEU A 125 16.64 4.27 4.73
N ARG A 126 16.20 4.79 5.88
CA ARG A 126 15.53 4.06 6.96
C ARG A 126 14.03 4.34 6.98
N TRP A 127 13.26 3.50 7.65
CA TRP A 127 11.81 3.68 7.76
C TRP A 127 11.46 4.46 9.02
N MET A 128 10.61 5.46 8.91
CA MET A 128 10.09 6.23 10.05
C MET A 128 8.57 6.26 10.00
N ALA A 129 7.92 5.41 10.81
CA ALA A 129 6.48 5.47 10.97
C ALA A 129 6.08 6.49 12.04
N TYR A 130 5.02 7.23 11.79
CA TYR A 130 4.46 8.21 12.74
C TYR A 130 2.94 8.30 12.57
N LYS A 131 2.27 9.01 13.50
CA LYS A 131 0.80 9.19 13.55
C LYS A 131 0.41 10.67 13.41
N GLY A 132 1.11 11.39 12.54
CA GLY A 132 0.86 12.81 12.24
C GLY A 132 0.13 13.02 10.91
N GLY A 133 -0.05 14.29 10.56
CA GLY A 133 -0.69 14.71 9.30
C GLY A 133 0.17 14.47 8.06
N ARG A 134 -0.38 14.79 6.88
CA ARG A 134 0.32 14.65 5.59
C ARG A 134 1.41 15.73 5.42
N ASP A 135 1.06 16.95 5.77
CA ASP A 135 1.84 18.15 5.48
C ASP A 135 3.08 18.26 6.35
N GLU A 136 3.94 19.23 6.04
CA GLU A 136 5.21 19.42 6.74
C GLU A 136 5.00 19.85 8.20
N HIS A 137 5.61 19.12 9.12
CA HIS A 137 5.59 19.41 10.55
C HIS A 137 6.88 18.91 11.23
N GLU A 138 7.00 19.21 12.52
CA GLU A 138 8.03 18.64 13.38
C GLU A 138 7.49 17.38 14.05
N GLU A 139 8.34 16.36 14.20
CA GLU A 139 8.01 15.15 14.96
C GLU A 139 9.16 14.81 15.91
N GLU A 140 8.81 14.35 17.11
CA GLU A 140 9.78 13.84 18.07
C GLU A 140 9.67 12.32 18.16
N ILE A 141 10.71 11.61 17.74
CA ILE A 141 10.74 10.15 17.70
C ILE A 141 12.01 9.67 18.42
N ALA A 142 11.83 8.85 19.46
CA ALA A 142 12.92 8.35 20.30
C ALA A 142 13.84 9.46 20.86
N GLY A 143 13.27 10.62 21.22
CA GLY A 143 14.01 11.77 21.75
C GLY A 143 14.82 12.54 20.70
N LEU A 144 14.60 12.28 19.41
CA LEU A 144 15.16 13.04 18.30
C LEU A 144 14.08 13.90 17.65
N LYS A 145 14.38 15.19 17.50
CA LYS A 145 13.52 16.14 16.82
C LYS A 145 13.81 16.14 15.32
N PHE A 146 12.83 15.73 14.53
CA PHE A 146 12.85 15.77 13.07
C PHE A 146 12.10 17.00 12.59
N THR A 147 12.63 17.66 11.56
CA THR A 147 12.00 18.82 10.91
C THR A 147 11.59 18.45 9.49
N ASN A 148 10.59 19.15 8.93
CA ASN A 148 10.04 18.88 7.60
C ASN A 148 9.55 17.44 7.41
N VAL A 149 8.96 16.86 8.47
CA VAL A 149 8.32 15.55 8.39
C VAL A 149 7.02 15.69 7.61
N ARG A 150 6.86 14.87 6.57
CA ARG A 150 5.66 14.83 5.73
C ARG A 150 5.44 13.42 5.23
N HIS A 151 4.20 13.03 4.96
CA HIS A 151 3.90 11.67 4.49
C HIS A 151 4.61 11.38 3.16
N LEU A 152 5.27 10.22 3.09
CA LEU A 152 6.15 9.76 2.01
C LEU A 152 7.29 10.72 1.63
N GLY A 153 7.65 11.65 2.52
CA GLY A 153 8.82 12.50 2.36
C GLY A 153 10.11 11.84 2.84
N LYS A 154 11.25 12.24 2.27
CA LYS A 154 12.57 11.92 2.81
C LYS A 154 12.97 12.99 3.82
N VAL A 155 13.34 12.58 5.02
CA VAL A 155 13.72 13.46 6.13
C VAL A 155 15.14 13.13 6.56
N LYS A 156 16.01 14.13 6.67
CA LYS A 156 17.41 13.93 7.10
C LYS A 156 17.46 13.54 8.59
N HIS A 157 18.34 12.62 8.96
CA HIS A 157 18.63 12.34 10.37
C HIS A 157 19.22 13.61 11.04
N PRO A 158 18.74 14.04 12.21
CA PRO A 158 19.13 15.32 12.80
C PRO A 158 20.59 15.37 13.29
N LYS A 159 21.23 14.20 13.49
CA LYS A 159 22.57 14.09 14.07
C LYS A 159 23.58 13.30 13.23
N GLU A 160 23.14 12.61 12.19
CA GLU A 160 23.99 11.69 11.43
C GLU A 160 23.92 12.04 9.94
N ASP A 161 25.05 12.39 9.36
CA ASP A 161 25.13 12.67 7.93
C ASP A 161 25.01 11.37 7.12
N GLY A 162 24.43 11.50 5.92
CA GLY A 162 24.21 10.35 5.02
C GLY A 162 23.06 9.43 5.40
N ILE A 163 22.33 9.71 6.49
CA ILE A 163 21.12 8.95 6.86
C ILE A 163 19.88 9.81 6.63
N TYR A 164 18.92 9.22 5.91
CA TYR A 164 17.59 9.76 5.70
C TYR A 164 16.55 8.74 6.14
N TYR A 165 15.37 9.23 6.47
CA TYR A 165 14.19 8.44 6.73
C TYR A 165 13.16 8.67 5.65
N LEU A 166 12.52 7.60 5.19
CA LEU A 166 11.24 7.69 4.52
C LEU A 166 10.15 7.77 5.58
N ALA A 167 9.52 8.94 5.69
CA ALA A 167 8.50 9.24 6.69
C ALA A 167 7.14 8.71 6.25
N ILE A 168 6.51 7.84 7.04
CA ILE A 168 5.25 7.19 6.74
C ILE A 168 4.23 7.49 7.83
N SER A 169 3.31 8.42 7.56
CA SER A 169 2.11 8.56 8.40
C SER A 169 1.22 7.35 8.15
N ILE A 170 1.02 6.51 9.16
CA ILE A 170 0.12 5.36 9.06
C ILE A 170 -1.36 5.78 9.00
N ILE A 171 -1.67 6.99 9.48
CA ILE A 171 -2.99 7.60 9.39
C ILE A 171 -3.27 8.00 7.94
N CYS A 172 -2.34 8.71 7.30
CA CYS A 172 -2.47 9.04 5.88
C CYS A 172 -2.55 7.76 5.04
N LEU A 173 -1.68 6.78 5.28
CA LEU A 173 -1.68 5.52 4.52
C LEU A 173 -3.04 4.79 4.59
N TYR A 174 -3.69 4.81 5.76
CA TYR A 174 -5.02 4.24 5.95
C TYR A 174 -6.10 4.97 5.14
N TYR A 175 -6.17 6.30 5.24
CA TYR A 175 -7.15 7.09 4.49
C TYR A 175 -6.88 7.06 2.98
N ASP A 176 -5.62 6.96 2.58
CA ASP A 176 -5.19 6.87 1.19
C ASP A 176 -5.63 5.55 0.56
N LEU A 177 -5.55 4.44 1.31
CA LEU A 177 -6.09 3.15 0.85
C LEU A 177 -7.61 3.23 0.64
N ILE A 178 -8.35 3.80 1.59
CA ILE A 178 -9.80 3.96 1.46
C ILE A 178 -10.16 4.80 0.23
N THR A 179 -9.45 5.91 0.03
CA THR A 179 -9.64 6.79 -1.12
C THR A 179 -9.27 6.08 -2.43
N ALA A 180 -8.20 5.27 -2.42
CA ALA A 180 -7.78 4.48 -3.57
C ALA A 180 -8.82 3.43 -3.96
N VAL A 181 -9.53 2.82 -3.00
CA VAL A 181 -10.64 1.89 -3.28
C VAL A 181 -11.77 2.63 -4.02
N ASP A 182 -12.16 3.81 -3.56
CA ASP A 182 -13.20 4.62 -4.22
C ASP A 182 -12.77 5.07 -5.62
N LEU A 183 -11.49 5.47 -5.79
CA LEU A 183 -10.95 5.86 -7.07
C LEU A 183 -10.87 4.68 -8.04
N TYR A 184 -10.42 3.52 -7.57
CA TYR A 184 -10.35 2.32 -8.39
C TYR A 184 -11.73 1.87 -8.87
N TRP A 185 -12.75 1.96 -8.01
CA TRP A 185 -14.14 1.75 -8.44
C TRP A 185 -14.54 2.68 -9.60
N ARG A 186 -14.28 3.98 -9.49
CA ARG A 186 -14.60 4.94 -10.57
C ARG A 186 -13.88 4.62 -11.88
N LEU A 187 -12.63 4.14 -11.79
CA LEU A 187 -11.89 3.69 -12.98
C LEU A 187 -12.54 2.45 -13.60
N LEU A 188 -12.98 1.48 -12.80
CA LEU A 188 -13.68 0.29 -13.29
C LEU A 188 -15.01 0.64 -13.99
N GLU A 189 -15.77 1.62 -13.49
CA GLU A 189 -17.01 2.07 -14.14
C GLU A 189 -16.79 2.60 -15.56
N GLN A 190 -15.59 3.09 -15.86
CA GLN A 190 -15.28 3.80 -17.11
C GLN A 190 -14.40 2.99 -18.07
N ASP A 191 -13.74 1.93 -17.60
CA ASP A 191 -12.74 1.19 -18.35
C ASP A 191 -13.08 -0.32 -18.41
N GLU A 192 -13.61 -0.76 -19.56
CA GLU A 192 -13.92 -2.18 -19.80
C GLU A 192 -12.67 -3.07 -19.79
N ASP A 193 -11.50 -2.56 -20.18
CA ASP A 193 -10.27 -3.34 -20.16
C ASP A 193 -9.80 -3.55 -18.73
N LEU A 194 -10.03 -2.58 -17.84
CA LEU A 194 -9.80 -2.73 -16.40
C LEU A 194 -10.75 -3.77 -15.78
N GLN A 195 -12.02 -3.81 -16.23
CA GLN A 195 -12.96 -4.87 -15.84
C GLN A 195 -12.49 -6.26 -16.30
N LYS A 196 -12.00 -6.39 -17.55
CA LYS A 196 -11.42 -7.64 -18.05
C LYS A 196 -10.20 -8.08 -17.25
N LYS A 197 -9.34 -7.14 -16.85
CA LYS A 197 -8.19 -7.41 -15.96
C LYS A 197 -8.66 -7.94 -14.60
N TRP A 198 -9.65 -7.30 -13.98
CA TRP A 198 -10.27 -7.80 -12.75
C TRP A 198 -10.76 -9.24 -12.91
N ILE A 199 -11.60 -9.50 -13.92
CA ILE A 199 -12.18 -10.82 -14.18
C ILE A 199 -11.08 -11.86 -14.39
N SER A 200 -10.04 -11.52 -15.14
CA SER A 200 -8.92 -12.44 -15.39
C SER A 200 -8.25 -12.92 -14.09
N VAL A 201 -8.15 -12.04 -13.09
CA VAL A 201 -7.55 -12.36 -11.79
C VAL A 201 -8.53 -13.09 -10.90
N ALA A 202 -9.78 -12.62 -10.81
CA ALA A 202 -10.82 -13.25 -10.01
C ALA A 202 -11.04 -14.71 -10.44
N ASN A 203 -11.07 -14.97 -11.75
CA ASN A 203 -11.24 -16.32 -12.29
C ASN A 203 -10.12 -17.27 -11.86
N VAL A 204 -8.87 -16.81 -11.84
CA VAL A 204 -7.72 -17.62 -11.44
C VAL A 204 -7.68 -17.83 -9.93
N ILE A 205 -7.99 -16.81 -9.12
CA ILE A 205 -8.01 -16.94 -7.65
C ILE A 205 -9.13 -17.87 -7.20
N SER A 206 -10.27 -17.87 -7.89
CA SER A 206 -11.40 -18.76 -7.60
C SER A 206 -11.20 -20.20 -8.12
N GLU A 207 -10.10 -20.50 -8.81
CA GLU A 207 -9.80 -21.87 -9.24
C GLU A 207 -9.11 -22.67 -8.13
N PRO A 208 -9.67 -23.83 -7.72
CA PRO A 208 -9.03 -24.65 -6.71
C PRO A 208 -7.70 -25.21 -7.25
N GLU A 209 -6.64 -25.11 -6.44
CA GLU A 209 -5.38 -25.77 -6.75
C GLU A 209 -5.56 -27.29 -6.68
N SER A 210 -5.15 -28.00 -7.73
CA SER A 210 -5.10 -29.46 -7.71
C SER A 210 -3.93 -29.90 -6.83
N VAL A 211 -4.22 -30.57 -5.71
CA VAL A 211 -3.19 -31.29 -4.95
C VAL A 211 -2.79 -32.52 -5.75
N LYS A 212 -1.54 -32.58 -6.21
CA LYS A 212 -0.96 -33.77 -6.86
C LYS A 212 -0.23 -34.62 -5.83
#